data_AF-A0A8J7R1M2-F1
#
_entry.id   AF-A0A8J7R1M2-F1
#
_cell.length_a   1.000
_cell.length_b   1.000
_cell.length_c   1.000
_cell.angle_alpha   90.00
_cell.angle_beta   90.00
_cell.angle_gamma   90.00
#
_symmetry.space_group_name_H-M   'P 1'
#
loop_
_entity.id
_entity.type
_entity.pdbx_description
1 polymer ?
#
loop_
_entity_poly.entity_id
_entity_poly.type
_entity_poly.pdbx_seq_one_letter_code
_entity_poly.pdbx_strand_id
1 'polypeptide(L)'
;MATYDSPRATVETNLESTVGNFLSAKILAALEANGDAGGDVTINQGWTPGSTVAPGTDILIAAPGSVSGEIDIPAGVSALLLTGPTGVQATFNVTGDVGVALTEAKDIISISMPTDNPDTPENEAAVEATFDGGNGFDIGRVEGSIEDYTVVFANGVLTLTNEAGGVITMNDLEYVQFADGSVVMNLNTVNDVASATLYEVILGRSADEGGIEYFSGAPSTEDLLSTADFMLHSEEFTAQFGDVDSLSDEQFLDIMYQGAFGRDADEGGEAYWLAQLAGGMSKAEVALNFAVSNEADVTFDNLINLNQTPTVGNA
;
A
#
# COMPACT_ATOMS: atom_id res chain seq x y z
N MET A 1 -27.90 15.90 -8.75
CA MET A 1 -27.51 16.27 -7.38
C MET A 1 -28.75 16.25 -6.53
N ALA A 2 -28.87 15.25 -5.67
CA ALA A 2 -29.95 15.15 -4.69
C ALA A 2 -29.31 15.19 -3.31
N THR A 3 -29.67 16.19 -2.51
CA THR A 3 -29.33 16.25 -1.09
C THR A 3 -30.53 15.74 -0.32
N TYR A 4 -30.30 14.84 0.63
CA TYR A 4 -31.36 14.33 1.50
C TYR A 4 -30.81 14.01 2.88
N ASP A 5 -31.68 14.17 3.87
CA ASP A 5 -31.37 13.89 5.27
C ASP A 5 -31.83 12.46 5.58
N SER A 6 -30.99 11.71 6.29
CA SER A 6 -31.28 10.34 6.69
C SER A 6 -31.08 10.15 8.19
N PRO A 7 -31.99 9.48 8.91
CA PRO A 7 -31.78 9.19 10.32
C PRO A 7 -30.46 8.45 10.54
N ARG A 8 -29.64 8.88 11.50
CA ARG A 8 -28.33 8.27 11.78
C ARG A 8 -28.36 6.75 11.90
N ALA A 9 -29.32 6.19 12.62
CA ALA A 9 -29.48 4.73 12.77
C ALA A 9 -29.69 4.00 11.43
N THR A 10 -30.33 4.67 10.45
CA THR A 10 -30.49 4.13 9.09
C THR A 10 -29.16 4.19 8.34
N VAL A 11 -28.39 5.26 8.48
CA VAL A 11 -27.05 5.37 7.90
C VAL A 11 -26.11 4.31 8.48
N GLU A 12 -26.05 4.17 9.81
CA GLU A 12 -25.28 3.13 10.52
C GLU A 12 -25.55 1.72 9.96
N THR A 13 -26.83 1.38 9.80
CA THR A 13 -27.23 0.06 9.28
C THR A 13 -26.82 -0.13 7.81
N ASN A 14 -26.87 0.93 7.01
CA ASN A 14 -26.58 0.86 5.58
C ASN A 14 -25.08 0.88 5.27
N LEU A 15 -24.28 1.61 6.06
CA LEU A 15 -22.84 1.76 5.85
C LEU A 15 -22.12 0.42 5.90
N GLU A 16 -22.40 -0.43 6.90
CA GLU A 16 -21.77 -1.75 7.02
C GLU A 16 -21.98 -2.60 5.75
N SER A 17 -23.18 -2.53 5.16
CA SER A 17 -23.49 -3.27 3.93
C SER A 17 -22.91 -2.65 2.65
N THR A 18 -22.44 -1.40 2.73
CA THR A 18 -21.96 -0.63 1.57
C THR A 18 -20.44 -0.57 1.52
N VAL A 19 -19.79 -0.29 2.66
CA VAL A 19 -18.35 -0.04 2.77
C VAL A 19 -17.66 -0.96 3.78
N GLY A 20 -18.38 -1.97 4.28
CA GLY A 20 -17.85 -2.90 5.28
C GLY A 20 -17.72 -2.30 6.69
N ASN A 21 -17.37 -3.17 7.64
CA ASN A 21 -17.34 -2.81 9.07
C ASN A 21 -16.21 -1.83 9.42
N PHE A 22 -15.05 -1.98 8.75
CA PHE A 22 -13.88 -1.16 9.02
C PHE A 22 -14.16 0.32 8.73
N LEU A 23 -14.52 0.65 7.49
CA LEU A 23 -14.78 2.04 7.11
C LEU A 23 -16.07 2.56 7.75
N SER A 24 -17.10 1.72 7.93
CA SER A 24 -18.31 2.12 8.66
C SER A 24 -17.98 2.66 10.06
N ALA A 25 -17.17 1.94 10.86
CA ALA A 25 -16.79 2.39 12.19
C ALA A 25 -16.04 3.75 12.18
N LYS A 26 -15.16 3.94 11.19
CA LYS A 26 -14.40 5.20 11.03
C LYS A 26 -15.27 6.37 10.59
N ILE A 27 -16.22 6.15 9.67
CA ILE A 27 -17.20 7.17 9.27
C ILE A 27 -18.07 7.59 10.46
N LEU A 28 -18.51 6.62 11.28
CA LEU A 28 -19.32 6.92 12.46
C LEU A 28 -18.58 7.74 13.52
N ALA A 29 -17.28 7.48 13.71
CA ALA A 29 -16.42 8.27 14.57
C ALA A 29 -16.21 9.69 14.02
N ALA A 30 -15.97 9.85 12.72
CA ALA A 30 -15.84 11.16 12.08
C ALA A 30 -17.13 12.00 12.20
N LEU A 31 -18.30 11.37 12.03
CA LEU A 31 -19.60 12.02 12.26
C LEU A 31 -19.73 12.52 13.71
N GLU A 32 -19.29 11.75 14.70
CA GLU A 32 -19.30 12.19 16.10
C GLU A 32 -18.34 13.36 16.35
N ALA A 33 -17.13 13.29 15.80
CA ALA A 33 -16.11 14.33 15.93
C ALA A 33 -16.53 15.66 15.29
N ASN A 34 -17.22 15.59 14.14
CA ASN A 34 -17.73 16.75 13.42
C ASN A 34 -19.03 17.33 14.01
N GLY A 35 -19.58 16.72 15.08
CA GLY A 35 -20.70 17.27 15.86
C GLY A 35 -22.07 16.64 15.58
N ASP A 36 -22.12 15.56 14.79
CA ASP A 36 -23.36 14.90 14.34
C ASP A 36 -23.74 13.68 15.19
N ALA A 37 -23.46 13.74 16.50
CA ALA A 37 -23.62 12.64 17.45
C ALA A 37 -25.09 12.22 17.75
N GLY A 38 -26.09 12.70 16.99
CA GLY A 38 -27.49 12.35 17.20
C GLY A 38 -28.53 13.00 16.28
N GLY A 39 -28.08 13.64 15.19
CA GLY A 39 -28.95 14.29 14.19
C GLY A 39 -29.22 13.39 12.97
N ASP A 40 -29.98 13.93 12.02
CA ASP A 40 -30.01 13.35 10.68
C ASP A 40 -28.68 13.61 9.99
N VAL A 41 -28.22 12.65 9.19
CA VAL A 41 -27.03 12.74 8.36
C VAL A 41 -27.43 13.26 6.98
N THR A 42 -26.83 14.37 6.57
CA THR A 42 -27.07 15.02 5.29
C THR A 42 -26.18 14.38 4.21
N ILE A 43 -26.80 13.70 3.25
CA ILE A 43 -26.12 12.99 2.17
C ILE A 43 -26.29 13.75 0.86
N ASN A 44 -25.18 14.01 0.16
CA ASN A 44 -25.19 14.61 -1.17
C ASN A 44 -24.81 13.57 -2.23
N GLN A 45 -25.83 13.12 -2.96
CA GLN A 45 -25.66 12.10 -3.99
C GLN A 45 -25.44 12.71 -5.37
N GLY A 46 -24.42 12.17 -6.06
CA GLY A 46 -24.00 12.63 -7.37
C GLY A 46 -23.23 13.96 -7.29
N TRP A 47 -22.41 14.10 -6.24
CA TRP A 47 -21.45 15.20 -6.14
C TRP A 47 -20.39 15.08 -7.23
N THR A 48 -19.88 16.23 -7.66
CA THR A 48 -18.78 16.33 -8.62
C THR A 48 -17.61 17.05 -7.96
N PRO A 49 -16.38 16.52 -8.01
CA PRO A 49 -15.20 17.19 -7.47
C PRO A 49 -15.08 18.64 -7.93
N GLY A 50 -14.70 19.52 -6.99
CA GLY A 50 -14.61 20.96 -7.21
C GLY A 50 -15.96 21.72 -7.26
N SER A 51 -17.09 21.01 -7.22
CA SER A 51 -18.40 21.67 -7.10
C SER A 51 -18.72 22.04 -5.65
N THR A 52 -19.40 23.17 -5.47
CA THR A 52 -19.87 23.61 -4.14
C THR A 52 -20.79 22.57 -3.50
N VAL A 53 -20.64 22.41 -2.18
CA VAL A 53 -21.41 21.47 -1.36
C VAL A 53 -22.46 22.23 -0.54
N ALA A 54 -23.60 21.59 -0.29
CA ALA A 54 -24.66 22.19 0.54
C ALA A 54 -24.15 22.36 1.99
N PRO A 55 -24.42 23.48 2.67
CA PRO A 55 -24.01 23.67 4.05
C PRO A 55 -24.52 22.54 4.95
N GLY A 56 -23.65 22.00 5.82
CA GLY A 56 -23.98 20.87 6.71
C GLY A 56 -24.11 19.54 5.99
N THR A 57 -23.43 19.35 4.85
CA THR A 57 -23.32 18.03 4.21
C THR A 57 -22.29 17.20 4.96
N ASP A 58 -22.67 15.99 5.33
CA ASP A 58 -21.82 15.10 6.12
C ASP A 58 -21.19 14.02 5.22
N ILE A 59 -21.93 13.54 4.21
CA ILE A 59 -21.47 12.48 3.30
C ILE A 59 -21.62 12.93 1.85
N LEU A 60 -20.54 12.77 1.09
CA LEU A 60 -20.50 12.95 -0.36
C LEU A 60 -20.49 11.59 -1.06
N ILE A 61 -21.29 11.45 -2.11
CA ILE A 61 -21.25 10.28 -3.00
C ILE A 61 -21.01 10.76 -4.43
N ALA A 62 -19.93 10.29 -5.05
CA ALA A 62 -19.54 10.66 -6.41
C ALA A 62 -19.23 9.45 -7.29
N ALA A 63 -19.37 9.61 -8.60
CA ALA A 63 -19.02 8.58 -9.58
C ALA A 63 -17.66 8.91 -10.24
N PRO A 64 -16.73 7.94 -10.33
CA PRO A 64 -15.32 8.11 -10.71
C PRO A 64 -15.08 8.60 -12.14
N GLY A 65 -16.03 8.44 -13.07
CA GLY A 65 -15.98 9.10 -14.38
C GLY A 65 -15.93 10.64 -14.31
N SER A 66 -16.06 11.22 -13.11
CA SER A 66 -15.96 12.65 -12.83
C SER A 66 -14.74 13.03 -12.00
N VAL A 67 -13.85 12.09 -11.68
CA VAL A 67 -12.83 12.25 -10.63
C VAL A 67 -11.43 12.02 -11.19
N SER A 68 -10.74 13.11 -11.51
CA SER A 68 -9.28 13.10 -11.75
C SER A 68 -8.66 14.39 -11.23
N GLY A 69 -7.50 14.27 -10.57
CA GLY A 69 -6.77 15.41 -9.99
C GLY A 69 -7.09 15.67 -8.51
N GLU A 70 -6.94 16.91 -8.09
CA GLU A 70 -7.08 17.33 -6.69
C GLU A 70 -8.55 17.30 -6.24
N ILE A 71 -8.79 16.67 -5.09
CA ILE A 71 -10.08 16.60 -4.42
C ILE A 71 -9.93 17.27 -3.04
N ASP A 72 -10.41 18.49 -2.97
CA ASP A 72 -10.62 19.16 -1.70
C ASP A 72 -11.92 18.66 -1.08
N ILE A 73 -11.81 17.90 0.00
CA ILE A 73 -12.95 17.47 0.80
C ILE A 73 -13.39 18.69 1.62
N PRO A 74 -14.62 19.20 1.44
CA PRO A 74 -15.07 20.38 2.17
C PRO A 74 -15.12 20.14 3.68
N ALA A 75 -14.80 21.18 4.45
CA ALA A 75 -14.87 21.12 5.91
C ALA A 75 -16.28 20.68 6.40
N GLY A 76 -16.29 19.79 7.40
CA GLY A 76 -17.52 19.19 7.95
C GLY A 76 -17.98 17.92 7.23
N VAL A 77 -17.42 17.59 6.07
CA VAL A 77 -17.68 16.30 5.42
C VAL A 77 -16.92 15.20 6.17
N SER A 78 -17.67 14.25 6.70
CA SER A 78 -17.15 13.10 7.44
C SER A 78 -16.84 11.91 6.53
N ALA A 79 -17.46 11.84 5.35
CA ALA A 79 -17.18 10.78 4.40
C ALA A 79 -17.31 11.16 2.92
N LEU A 80 -16.45 10.57 2.09
CA LEU A 80 -16.53 10.60 0.64
C LEU A 80 -16.55 9.17 0.10
N LEU A 81 -17.63 8.80 -0.59
CA LEU A 81 -17.78 7.50 -1.23
C LEU A 81 -17.67 7.67 -2.74
N LEU A 82 -16.62 7.10 -3.32
CA LEU A 82 -16.44 7.01 -4.77
C LEU A 82 -16.98 5.67 -5.25
N THR A 83 -18.01 5.69 -6.09
CA THR A 83 -18.75 4.46 -6.44
C THR A 83 -18.72 4.19 -7.93
N GLY A 84 -18.42 2.96 -8.33
CA GLY A 84 -18.55 2.52 -9.73
C GLY A 84 -17.37 1.64 -10.15
N PRO A 85 -17.35 1.18 -11.41
CA PRO A 85 -16.38 0.19 -11.88
C PRO A 85 -15.11 0.80 -12.48
N THR A 86 -14.92 2.12 -12.39
CA THR A 86 -13.75 2.79 -12.98
C THR A 86 -12.86 3.31 -11.88
N GLY A 87 -11.56 3.06 -12.02
CA GLY A 87 -10.56 3.55 -11.08
C GLY A 87 -10.51 5.07 -11.00
N VAL A 88 -10.00 5.54 -9.87
CA VAL A 88 -9.80 6.91 -9.45
C VAL A 88 -8.32 7.20 -9.49
N GLN A 89 -7.97 8.37 -9.99
CA GLN A 89 -6.62 8.90 -9.81
C GLN A 89 -6.73 10.31 -9.23
N ALA A 90 -6.50 10.44 -7.94
CA ALA A 90 -6.81 11.66 -7.21
C ALA A 90 -5.78 12.02 -6.14
N THR A 91 -5.70 13.30 -5.82
CA THR A 91 -4.94 13.81 -4.68
C THR A 91 -5.92 14.32 -3.64
N PHE A 92 -5.84 13.79 -2.42
CA PHE A 92 -6.67 14.18 -1.29
C PHE A 92 -5.88 15.05 -0.33
N ASN A 93 -6.34 16.29 -0.17
CA ASN A 93 -5.85 17.20 0.85
C ASN A 93 -6.68 17.01 2.11
N VAL A 94 -6.12 16.34 3.11
CA VAL A 94 -6.84 16.07 4.36
C VAL A 94 -6.69 17.27 5.28
N THR A 95 -7.80 17.97 5.49
CA THR A 95 -7.87 19.16 6.38
C THR A 95 -8.80 18.96 7.58
N GLY A 96 -9.38 17.77 7.73
CA GLY A 96 -10.25 17.36 8.82
C GLY A 96 -10.50 15.86 8.80
N ASP A 97 -11.16 15.35 9.84
CA ASP A 97 -11.40 13.92 9.98
C ASP A 97 -12.33 13.39 8.89
N VAL A 98 -11.88 12.40 8.13
CA VAL A 98 -12.64 11.86 7.00
C VAL A 98 -12.40 10.38 6.73
N GLY A 99 -13.47 9.67 6.38
CA GLY A 99 -13.42 8.35 5.76
C GLY A 99 -13.66 8.40 4.25
N VAL A 100 -12.77 7.80 3.46
CA VAL A 100 -12.87 7.72 2.00
C VAL A 100 -13.02 6.25 1.58
N ALA A 101 -14.12 5.94 0.90
CA ALA A 101 -14.31 4.66 0.23
C ALA A 101 -14.00 4.83 -1.26
N LEU A 102 -13.16 3.95 -1.80
CA LEU A 102 -12.78 3.94 -3.19
C LEU A 102 -13.60 2.91 -3.98
N THR A 103 -13.21 2.69 -5.23
CA THR A 103 -14.04 2.03 -6.24
C THR A 103 -13.86 0.51 -6.25
N GLU A 104 -14.40 -0.16 -7.26
CA GLU A 104 -14.19 -1.61 -7.46
C GLU A 104 -13.07 -1.90 -8.48
N ALA A 105 -12.25 -0.91 -8.81
CA ALA A 105 -11.16 -1.03 -9.77
C ALA A 105 -9.90 -0.42 -9.18
N LYS A 106 -8.75 -0.66 -9.84
CA LYS A 106 -7.48 -0.07 -9.46
C LYS A 106 -7.56 1.45 -9.27
N ASP A 107 -7.34 1.88 -8.03
CA ASP A 107 -7.33 3.25 -7.59
C ASP A 107 -5.91 3.72 -7.25
N ILE A 108 -5.61 4.98 -7.58
CA ILE A 108 -4.34 5.63 -7.28
C ILE A 108 -4.66 6.90 -6.51
N ILE A 109 -4.33 6.88 -5.21
CA ILE A 109 -4.57 8.01 -4.32
C ILE A 109 -3.24 8.62 -3.89
N SER A 110 -3.11 9.93 -4.05
CA SER A 110 -2.07 10.70 -3.38
C SER A 110 -2.68 11.35 -2.14
N ILE A 111 -2.01 11.24 -1.01
CA ILE A 111 -2.48 11.75 0.27
C ILE A 111 -1.46 12.78 0.74
N SER A 112 -1.94 14.01 0.86
CA SER A 112 -1.22 15.08 1.52
C SER A 112 -1.89 15.33 2.86
N MET A 113 -1.09 15.21 3.92
CA MET A 113 -1.46 15.69 5.24
C MET A 113 -0.50 16.80 5.63
N PRO A 114 -0.92 17.75 6.47
CA PRO A 114 0.01 18.63 7.16
C PRO A 114 1.00 17.77 7.96
N THR A 115 2.19 17.59 7.43
CA THR A 115 3.35 17.15 8.22
C THR A 115 3.84 18.41 8.91
N ASP A 116 4.00 18.39 10.23
CA ASP A 116 4.38 19.57 11.00
C ASP A 116 5.48 20.36 10.29
N ASN A 117 5.10 21.51 9.71
CA ASN A 117 6.09 22.49 9.35
C ASN A 117 6.46 23.18 10.67
N PRO A 118 7.74 23.29 11.05
CA PRO A 118 8.12 24.07 12.23
C PRO A 118 7.67 25.55 12.14
N ASP A 119 7.27 26.01 10.95
CA ASP A 119 6.66 27.33 10.70
C ASP A 119 5.10 27.31 10.62
N THR A 120 4.42 26.16 10.72
CA THR A 120 2.96 26.12 10.87
C THR A 120 2.56 26.35 12.32
N PRO A 121 1.49 27.12 12.60
CA PRO A 121 1.07 27.40 13.96
C PRO A 121 0.76 26.10 14.72
N GLU A 122 1.23 26.00 15.97
CA GLU A 122 1.08 24.88 16.92
C GLU A 122 -0.39 24.49 17.29
N ASN A 123 -1.38 24.82 16.46
CA ASN A 123 -2.81 24.74 16.76
C ASN A 123 -3.67 24.16 15.62
N GLU A 124 -3.09 23.58 14.56
CA GLU A 124 -3.89 22.71 13.69
C GLU A 124 -4.16 21.41 14.47
N ALA A 125 -5.44 21.06 14.60
CA ALA A 125 -5.81 19.84 15.29
C ALA A 125 -5.24 18.64 14.53
N ALA A 126 -4.74 17.63 15.25
CA ALA A 126 -4.45 16.34 14.66
C ALA A 126 -5.68 15.85 13.88
N VAL A 127 -5.50 15.54 12.60
CA VAL A 127 -6.57 15.06 11.71
C VAL A 127 -6.41 13.57 11.46
N GLU A 128 -7.53 12.85 11.38
CA GLU A 128 -7.57 11.44 10.99
C GLU A 128 -8.15 11.28 9.58
N ALA A 129 -7.39 10.68 8.66
CA ALA A 129 -7.95 10.16 7.41
C ALA A 129 -7.98 8.65 7.42
N THR A 130 -9.09 8.09 6.97
CA THR A 130 -9.19 6.67 6.67
C THR A 130 -9.47 6.49 5.19
N PHE A 131 -8.70 5.63 4.53
CA PHE A 131 -8.90 5.23 3.14
C PHE A 131 -9.17 3.74 3.09
N ASP A 132 -10.15 3.35 2.28
CA ASP A 132 -10.47 1.97 1.96
C ASP A 132 -10.39 1.81 0.44
N GLY A 133 -9.46 0.99 -0.04
CA GLY A 133 -9.24 0.72 -1.47
C GLY A 133 -10.42 0.06 -2.15
N GLY A 134 -11.26 -0.65 -1.40
CA GLY A 134 -12.34 -1.42 -1.98
C GLY A 134 -11.82 -2.67 -2.68
N ASN A 135 -12.30 -2.93 -3.88
CA ASN A 135 -11.83 -4.08 -4.67
C ASN A 135 -10.88 -3.57 -5.75
N GLY A 136 -9.80 -4.30 -6.00
CA GLY A 136 -8.90 -3.94 -7.08
C GLY A 136 -7.47 -4.17 -6.65
N PHE A 137 -6.57 -3.53 -7.38
CA PHE A 137 -5.19 -3.34 -6.96
C PHE A 137 -5.00 -1.86 -6.70
N ASP A 138 -4.85 -1.48 -5.45
CA ASP A 138 -4.99 -0.10 -5.01
C ASP A 138 -3.69 0.46 -4.47
N ILE A 139 -3.47 1.74 -4.78
CA ILE A 139 -2.18 2.40 -4.62
C ILE A 139 -2.33 3.65 -3.78
N GLY A 140 -1.61 3.67 -2.67
CA GLY A 140 -1.41 4.85 -1.84
C GLY A 140 -0.10 5.56 -2.21
N ARG A 141 -0.13 6.88 -2.29
CA ARG A 141 1.06 7.72 -2.38
C ARG A 141 1.03 8.73 -1.26
N VAL A 142 2.07 8.75 -0.43
CA VAL A 142 2.19 9.63 0.72
C VAL A 142 3.26 10.67 0.40
N GLU A 143 2.91 11.96 0.50
CA GLU A 143 3.82 13.05 0.11
C GLU A 143 5.01 13.27 1.07
N GLY A 144 5.01 12.66 2.27
CA GLY A 144 6.13 12.68 3.21
C GLY A 144 7.14 11.53 3.04
N SER A 145 8.30 11.64 3.67
CA SER A 145 9.26 10.55 3.82
C SER A 145 8.70 9.50 4.79
N ILE A 146 9.05 8.23 4.63
CA ILE A 146 8.61 7.19 5.58
C ILE A 146 9.12 7.48 7.01
N GLU A 147 10.25 8.18 7.14
CA GLU A 147 10.83 8.56 8.44
C GLU A 147 10.01 9.62 9.18
N ASP A 148 9.13 10.35 8.46
CA ASP A 148 8.23 11.35 9.04
C ASP A 148 7.04 10.70 9.78
N TYR A 149 6.91 9.37 9.70
CA TYR A 149 5.78 8.62 10.25
C TYR A 149 6.22 7.48 11.16
N THR A 150 5.48 7.31 12.26
CA THR A 150 5.36 6.00 12.90
C THR A 150 4.47 5.12 12.03
N VAL A 151 5.03 4.01 11.55
CA VAL A 151 4.35 3.07 10.64
C VAL A 151 3.95 1.82 11.41
N VAL A 152 2.66 1.49 11.43
CA VAL A 152 2.11 0.29 12.07
C VAL A 152 1.25 -0.45 11.07
N PHE A 153 1.50 -1.75 10.87
CA PHE A 153 0.61 -2.61 10.12
C PHE A 153 0.06 -3.71 11.02
N ALA A 154 -1.25 -3.82 11.09
CA ALA A 154 -1.92 -4.83 11.89
C ALA A 154 -3.24 -5.24 11.25
N ASN A 155 -3.47 -6.55 11.15
CA ASN A 155 -4.73 -7.12 10.67
C ASN A 155 -5.18 -6.60 9.28
N GLY A 156 -4.25 -6.40 8.35
CA GLY A 156 -4.57 -5.90 7.00
C GLY A 156 -4.63 -4.37 6.88
N VAL A 157 -4.41 -3.64 7.97
CA VAL A 157 -4.55 -2.19 8.03
C VAL A 157 -3.20 -1.53 8.28
N LEU A 158 -2.82 -0.62 7.39
CA LEU A 158 -1.68 0.26 7.55
C LEU A 158 -2.10 1.54 8.29
N THR A 159 -1.39 1.90 9.34
CA THR A 159 -1.57 3.14 10.09
C THR A 159 -0.28 3.93 10.09
N LEU A 160 -0.33 5.16 9.63
CA LEU A 160 0.76 6.12 9.61
C LEU A 160 0.42 7.24 10.59
N THR A 161 1.28 7.51 11.56
CA THR A 161 1.11 8.62 12.51
C THR A 161 2.28 9.58 12.38
N ASN A 162 2.03 10.83 12.03
CA ASN A 162 3.08 11.85 11.93
C ASN A 162 3.39 12.48 13.30
N GLU A 163 4.44 13.32 13.38
CA GLU A 163 4.83 14.00 14.63
C GLU A 163 3.74 14.94 15.18
N ALA A 164 2.93 15.53 14.28
CA ALA A 164 1.79 16.39 14.62
C ALA A 164 0.64 15.61 15.30
N GLY A 165 0.70 14.29 15.30
CA GLY A 165 -0.35 13.39 15.77
C GLY A 165 -1.45 13.12 14.75
N GLY A 166 -1.31 13.61 13.51
CA GLY A 166 -2.20 13.26 12.40
C GLY A 166 -2.05 11.79 12.02
N VAL A 167 -3.17 11.14 11.71
CA VAL A 167 -3.23 9.68 11.49
C VAL A 167 -3.82 9.39 10.12
N ILE A 168 -3.07 8.68 9.27
CA ILE A 168 -3.59 8.06 8.05
C ILE A 168 -3.79 6.59 8.32
N THR A 169 -5.01 6.10 8.14
CA THR A 169 -5.35 4.68 8.18
C THR A 169 -5.70 4.22 6.77
N MET A 170 -5.10 3.14 6.28
CA MET A 170 -5.35 2.57 4.97
C MET A 170 -5.72 1.10 5.12
N ASN A 171 -6.85 0.72 4.52
CA ASN A 171 -7.35 -0.64 4.42
C ASN A 171 -7.48 -1.01 2.94
N ASP A 172 -7.22 -2.26 2.60
CA ASP A 172 -7.33 -2.77 1.22
C ASP A 172 -6.50 -1.95 0.21
N LEU A 173 -5.29 -1.53 0.60
CA LEU A 173 -4.28 -0.99 -0.32
C LEU A 173 -3.12 -1.99 -0.43
N GLU A 174 -2.78 -2.40 -1.65
CA GLU A 174 -1.70 -3.36 -1.92
C GLU A 174 -0.33 -2.69 -1.94
N TYR A 175 -0.25 -1.44 -2.40
CA TYR A 175 1.03 -0.75 -2.62
C TYR A 175 0.99 0.71 -2.15
N VAL A 176 1.82 1.05 -1.17
CA VAL A 176 1.93 2.41 -0.61
C VAL A 176 3.33 2.94 -0.83
N GLN A 177 3.48 4.04 -1.56
CA GLN A 177 4.76 4.67 -1.86
C GLN A 177 4.89 6.01 -1.14
N PHE A 178 6.04 6.25 -0.52
CA PHE A 178 6.41 7.51 0.12
C PHE A 178 7.23 8.39 -0.84
N ALA A 179 7.30 9.69 -0.55
CA ALA A 179 7.98 10.66 -1.43
C ALA A 179 9.51 10.46 -1.50
N ASP A 180 10.10 9.79 -0.50
CA ASP A 180 11.51 9.40 -0.50
C ASP A 180 11.80 8.13 -1.33
N GLY A 181 10.76 7.52 -1.92
CA GLY A 181 10.85 6.31 -2.71
C GLY A 181 10.69 5.01 -1.90
N SER A 182 10.58 5.10 -0.58
CA SER A 182 10.26 3.95 0.27
C SER A 182 8.87 3.43 -0.07
N VAL A 183 8.69 2.13 0.07
CA VAL A 183 7.44 1.45 -0.28
C VAL A 183 6.99 0.63 0.92
N VAL A 184 5.68 0.44 1.04
CA VAL A 184 5.01 -0.50 1.94
C VAL A 184 4.05 -1.31 1.09
N MET A 185 4.09 -2.63 1.21
CA MET A 185 3.24 -3.53 0.44
C MET A 185 2.41 -4.40 1.36
N ASN A 186 1.11 -4.47 1.11
CA ASN A 186 0.21 -5.42 1.75
C ASN A 186 0.13 -6.69 0.90
N LEU A 187 0.89 -7.71 1.30
CA LEU A 187 0.99 -8.96 0.55
C LEU A 187 0.23 -10.06 1.32
N ASN A 188 -0.83 -10.58 0.70
CA ASN A 188 -1.82 -11.42 1.39
C ASN A 188 -1.50 -12.91 1.38
N THR A 189 -0.57 -13.35 0.54
CA THR A 189 -0.15 -14.74 0.43
C THR A 189 1.37 -14.89 0.47
N VAL A 190 1.83 -16.08 0.86
CA VAL A 190 3.26 -16.44 0.78
C VAL A 190 3.83 -16.31 -0.63
N ASN A 191 2.98 -16.44 -1.65
CA ASN A 191 3.40 -16.32 -3.04
C ASN A 191 3.48 -14.85 -3.47
N ASP A 192 2.62 -13.96 -2.97
CA ASP A 192 2.75 -12.52 -3.20
C ASP A 192 4.06 -12.01 -2.58
N VAL A 193 4.41 -12.49 -1.37
CA VAL A 193 5.70 -12.21 -0.75
C VAL A 193 6.85 -12.75 -1.58
N ALA A 194 6.79 -14.01 -2.01
CA ALA A 194 7.85 -14.60 -2.83
C ALA A 194 8.07 -13.80 -4.12
N SER A 195 7.00 -13.37 -4.79
CA SER A 195 7.08 -12.53 -6.00
C SER A 195 7.78 -11.19 -5.73
N ALA A 196 7.44 -10.52 -4.63
CA ALA A 196 8.10 -9.27 -4.24
C ALA A 196 9.59 -9.49 -3.90
N THR A 197 9.90 -10.55 -3.15
CA THR A 197 11.27 -10.89 -2.73
C THR A 197 12.16 -11.28 -3.91
N LEU A 198 11.61 -11.84 -4.99
CA LEU A 198 12.37 -12.12 -6.21
C LEU A 198 13.01 -10.86 -6.81
N TYR A 199 12.39 -9.67 -6.67
CA TYR A 199 13.02 -8.42 -7.10
C TYR A 199 14.27 -8.10 -6.30
N GLU A 200 14.25 -8.27 -4.98
CA GLU A 200 15.43 -8.03 -4.13
C GLU A 200 16.54 -9.03 -4.44
N VAL A 201 16.19 -10.33 -4.49
CA VAL A 201 17.15 -11.41 -4.70
C VAL A 201 17.80 -11.33 -6.09
N ILE A 202 17.01 -11.07 -7.14
CA ILE A 202 17.49 -11.13 -8.53
C ILE A 202 18.03 -9.78 -9.01
N LEU A 203 17.39 -8.66 -8.63
CA LEU A 203 17.69 -7.33 -9.16
C LEU A 203 18.32 -6.38 -8.13
N GLY A 204 18.33 -6.74 -6.83
CA GLY A 204 18.88 -5.91 -5.77
C GLY A 204 18.09 -4.61 -5.57
N ARG A 205 16.79 -4.64 -5.86
CA ARG A 205 15.86 -3.54 -5.66
C ARG A 205 14.48 -4.06 -5.37
N SER A 206 13.61 -3.16 -4.94
CA SER A 206 12.23 -3.48 -4.67
C SER A 206 11.39 -3.51 -5.92
N ALA A 207 10.34 -4.33 -5.88
CA ALA A 207 9.34 -4.37 -6.91
C ALA A 207 8.66 -3.00 -7.07
N ASP A 208 8.46 -2.58 -8.30
CA ASP A 208 7.66 -1.39 -8.61
C ASP A 208 6.15 -1.73 -8.64
N GLU A 209 5.33 -0.69 -8.76
CA GLU A 209 3.87 -0.78 -8.89
C GLU A 209 3.44 -1.81 -9.95
N GLY A 210 4.06 -1.80 -11.13
CA GLY A 210 3.65 -2.68 -12.23
C GLY A 210 4.07 -4.13 -11.99
N GLY A 211 5.22 -4.34 -11.36
CA GLY A 211 5.68 -5.64 -10.90
C GLY A 211 4.70 -6.26 -9.91
N ILE A 212 4.41 -5.56 -8.81
CA ILE A 212 3.52 -6.08 -7.77
C ILE A 212 2.10 -6.26 -8.28
N GLU A 213 1.58 -5.34 -9.11
CA GLU A 213 0.25 -5.52 -9.73
C GLU A 213 0.22 -6.79 -10.60
N TYR A 214 1.25 -7.02 -11.42
CA TYR A 214 1.32 -8.21 -12.28
C TYR A 214 1.33 -9.51 -11.47
N PHE A 215 1.99 -9.50 -10.30
CA PHE A 215 2.07 -10.67 -9.42
C PHE A 215 0.93 -10.76 -8.40
N SER A 216 0.14 -9.70 -8.22
CA SER A 216 -1.04 -9.70 -7.36
C SER A 216 -2.10 -10.61 -7.97
N GLY A 217 -2.48 -11.67 -7.24
CA GLY A 217 -3.41 -12.68 -7.75
C GLY A 217 -3.13 -14.12 -7.31
N ALA A 218 -2.29 -14.32 -6.29
CA ALA A 218 -1.91 -15.63 -5.77
C ALA A 218 -1.30 -16.56 -6.84
N PRO A 219 -0.13 -16.20 -7.41
CA PRO A 219 0.56 -17.04 -8.39
C PRO A 219 0.81 -18.42 -7.79
N SER A 220 0.70 -19.48 -8.58
CA SER A 220 1.12 -20.82 -8.17
C SER A 220 2.65 -20.88 -8.02
N THR A 221 3.18 -21.92 -7.37
CA THR A 221 4.64 -22.13 -7.32
C THR A 221 5.26 -22.29 -8.72
N GLU A 222 4.51 -22.82 -9.68
CA GLU A 222 4.93 -22.91 -11.09
C GLU A 222 5.04 -21.50 -11.72
N ASP A 223 4.13 -20.59 -11.34
CA ASP A 223 4.17 -19.20 -11.75
C ASP A 223 5.37 -18.46 -11.13
N LEU A 224 5.73 -18.76 -9.87
CA LEU A 224 6.93 -18.19 -9.22
C LEU A 224 8.24 -18.65 -9.87
N LEU A 225 8.35 -19.92 -10.23
CA LEU A 225 9.56 -20.43 -10.89
C LEU A 225 9.73 -19.80 -12.28
N SER A 226 8.65 -19.71 -13.05
CA SER A 226 8.68 -19.04 -14.36
C SER A 226 8.93 -17.54 -14.25
N THR A 227 8.48 -16.90 -13.16
CA THR A 227 8.80 -15.50 -12.84
C THR A 227 10.28 -15.31 -12.57
N ALA A 228 10.88 -16.16 -11.72
CA ALA A 228 12.31 -16.10 -11.43
C ALA A 228 13.14 -16.28 -12.72
N ASP A 229 12.77 -17.24 -13.56
CA ASP A 229 13.41 -17.48 -14.87
C ASP A 229 13.27 -16.26 -15.79
N PHE A 230 12.07 -15.68 -15.88
CA PHE A 230 11.82 -14.47 -16.67
C PHE A 230 12.66 -13.28 -16.20
N MET A 231 12.77 -13.06 -14.89
CA MET A 231 13.54 -11.95 -14.32
C MET A 231 15.05 -12.13 -14.58
N LEU A 232 15.58 -13.34 -14.43
CA LEU A 232 17.00 -13.64 -14.72
C LEU A 232 17.36 -13.42 -16.20
N HIS A 233 16.43 -13.63 -17.11
CA HIS A 233 16.61 -13.40 -18.55
C HIS A 233 16.11 -12.02 -19.02
N SER A 234 15.75 -11.14 -18.09
CA SER A 234 15.25 -9.80 -18.42
C SER A 234 16.36 -8.90 -18.97
N GLU A 235 15.97 -7.88 -19.74
CA GLU A 235 16.89 -6.82 -20.16
C GLU A 235 17.49 -6.08 -18.95
N GLU A 236 16.74 -5.98 -17.86
CA GLU A 236 17.17 -5.32 -16.62
C GLU A 236 18.32 -6.09 -15.95
N PHE A 237 18.12 -7.38 -15.69
CA PHE A 237 19.17 -8.24 -15.14
C PHE A 237 20.40 -8.24 -16.04
N THR A 238 20.18 -8.41 -17.36
CA THR A 238 21.27 -8.43 -18.35
C THR A 238 22.05 -7.13 -18.38
N ALA A 239 21.37 -5.98 -18.24
CA ALA A 239 22.02 -4.67 -18.22
C ALA A 239 22.85 -4.45 -16.95
N GLN A 240 22.42 -5.01 -15.81
CA GLN A 240 23.06 -4.81 -14.52
C GLN A 240 24.19 -5.80 -14.25
N PHE A 241 23.99 -7.08 -14.59
CA PHE A 241 24.87 -8.17 -14.21
C PHE A 241 25.45 -8.95 -15.40
N GLY A 242 24.91 -8.74 -16.60
CA GLY A 242 25.24 -9.52 -17.79
C GLY A 242 24.27 -10.69 -18.01
N ASP A 243 24.44 -11.38 -19.14
CA ASP A 243 23.60 -12.52 -19.50
C ASP A 243 23.78 -13.67 -18.49
N VAL A 244 22.68 -14.08 -17.86
CA VAL A 244 22.66 -15.11 -16.81
C VAL A 244 23.25 -16.44 -17.29
N ASP A 245 23.09 -16.79 -18.56
CA ASP A 245 23.62 -18.02 -19.16
C ASP A 245 25.14 -17.96 -19.36
N SER A 246 25.72 -16.75 -19.35
CA SER A 246 27.15 -16.52 -19.47
C SER A 246 27.87 -16.41 -18.12
N LEU A 247 27.13 -16.25 -17.02
CA LEU A 247 27.69 -16.19 -15.67
C LEU A 247 28.16 -17.57 -15.20
N SER A 248 29.32 -17.62 -14.53
CA SER A 248 29.66 -18.81 -13.74
C SER A 248 28.68 -19.00 -12.58
N ASP A 249 28.62 -20.20 -12.04
CA ASP A 249 27.75 -20.50 -10.89
C ASP A 249 28.17 -19.68 -9.67
N GLU A 250 29.47 -19.45 -9.46
CA GLU A 250 29.99 -18.61 -8.39
C GLU A 250 29.57 -17.14 -8.57
N GLN A 251 29.71 -16.58 -9.78
CA GLN A 251 29.29 -15.21 -10.06
C GLN A 251 27.78 -15.02 -9.87
N PHE A 252 27.00 -16.02 -10.26
CA PHE A 252 25.56 -16.02 -10.05
C PHE A 252 25.23 -16.03 -8.55
N LEU A 253 25.89 -16.86 -7.76
CA LEU A 253 25.67 -16.92 -6.31
C LEU A 253 26.08 -15.62 -5.61
N ASP A 254 27.17 -14.98 -6.02
CA ASP A 254 27.55 -13.67 -5.48
C ASP A 254 26.41 -12.65 -5.64
N ILE A 255 25.74 -12.63 -6.80
CA ILE A 255 24.58 -11.75 -7.04
C ILE A 255 23.41 -12.11 -6.12
N MET A 256 23.06 -13.41 -6.02
CA MET A 256 21.94 -13.86 -5.17
C MET A 256 22.17 -13.55 -3.69
N TYR A 257 23.39 -13.75 -3.18
CA TYR A 257 23.73 -13.45 -1.78
C TYR A 257 23.71 -11.95 -1.50
N GLN A 258 24.20 -11.14 -2.43
CA GLN A 258 24.12 -9.68 -2.31
C GLN A 258 22.67 -9.18 -2.35
N GLY A 259 21.84 -9.69 -3.26
CA GLY A 259 20.43 -9.33 -3.35
C GLY A 259 19.61 -9.78 -2.15
N ALA A 260 19.80 -11.02 -1.70
CA ALA A 260 19.02 -11.59 -0.60
C ALA A 260 19.46 -11.09 0.79
N PHE A 261 20.76 -10.87 0.99
CA PHE A 261 21.33 -10.69 2.32
C PHE A 261 22.27 -9.49 2.45
N GLY A 262 22.59 -8.79 1.36
CA GLY A 262 23.52 -7.66 1.36
C GLY A 262 24.95 -8.03 1.79
N ARG A 263 25.36 -9.29 1.59
CA ARG A 263 26.66 -9.83 2.01
C ARG A 263 27.17 -10.89 1.06
N ASP A 264 28.44 -11.24 1.19
CA ASP A 264 29.02 -12.38 0.50
C ASP A 264 28.56 -13.71 1.12
N ALA A 265 28.60 -14.77 0.31
CA ALA A 265 28.36 -16.13 0.77
C ALA A 265 29.40 -16.57 1.81
N ASP A 266 28.96 -17.35 2.80
CA ASP A 266 29.92 -18.09 3.62
C ASP A 266 30.34 -19.38 2.90
N GLU A 267 31.50 -19.92 3.27
CA GLU A 267 32.10 -21.09 2.62
C GLU A 267 31.16 -22.32 2.62
N GLY A 268 30.31 -22.47 3.64
CA GLY A 268 29.36 -23.57 3.73
C GLY A 268 28.15 -23.40 2.82
N GLY A 269 27.58 -22.20 2.81
CA GLY A 269 26.45 -21.83 1.95
C GLY A 269 26.80 -21.88 0.47
N GLU A 270 27.94 -21.29 0.08
CA GLU A 270 28.44 -21.33 -1.29
C GLU A 270 28.64 -22.77 -1.77
N ALA A 271 29.32 -23.60 -0.98
CA ALA A 271 29.57 -25.00 -1.32
C ALA A 271 28.27 -25.81 -1.47
N TYR A 272 27.24 -25.52 -0.67
CA TYR A 272 25.94 -26.16 -0.78
C TYR A 272 25.26 -25.83 -2.11
N TRP A 273 25.17 -24.55 -2.47
CA TRP A 273 24.49 -24.12 -3.69
C TRP A 273 25.22 -24.54 -4.96
N LEU A 274 26.55 -24.46 -4.98
CA LEU A 274 27.35 -25.00 -6.09
C LEU A 274 27.10 -26.50 -6.29
N ALA A 275 26.93 -27.26 -5.20
CA ALA A 275 26.57 -28.68 -5.31
C ALA A 275 25.15 -28.90 -5.86
N GLN A 276 24.19 -28.01 -5.57
CA GLN A 276 22.84 -28.07 -6.14
C GLN A 276 22.86 -27.78 -7.65
N LEU A 277 23.56 -26.72 -8.06
CA LEU A 277 23.73 -26.33 -9.47
C LEU A 277 24.44 -27.44 -10.26
N ALA A 278 25.54 -28.00 -9.72
CA ALA A 278 26.22 -29.15 -10.31
C ALA A 278 25.34 -30.42 -10.36
N GLY A 279 24.36 -30.53 -9.45
CA GLY A 279 23.34 -31.59 -9.42
C GLY A 279 22.22 -31.42 -10.45
N GLY A 280 22.18 -30.29 -11.17
CA GLY A 280 21.20 -30.00 -12.21
C GLY A 280 20.04 -29.10 -11.77
N MET A 281 20.11 -28.52 -10.56
CA MET A 281 19.19 -27.43 -10.18
C MET A 281 19.45 -26.21 -11.07
N SER A 282 18.39 -25.57 -11.55
CA SER A 282 18.48 -24.36 -12.37
C SER A 282 18.77 -23.12 -11.51
N LYS A 283 19.33 -22.08 -12.13
CA LYS A 283 19.52 -20.77 -11.48
C LYS A 283 18.19 -20.15 -11.03
N ALA A 284 17.11 -20.35 -11.77
CA ALA A 284 15.77 -19.92 -11.38
C ALA A 284 15.27 -20.65 -10.11
N GLU A 285 15.49 -21.97 -10.01
CA GLU A 285 15.19 -22.72 -8.78
C GLU A 285 16.03 -22.22 -7.60
N VAL A 286 17.31 -21.91 -7.79
CA VAL A 286 18.14 -21.33 -6.73
C VAL A 286 17.60 -19.97 -6.29
N ALA A 287 17.34 -19.04 -7.22
CA ALA A 287 16.80 -17.72 -6.90
C ALA A 287 15.47 -17.81 -6.15
N LEU A 288 14.57 -18.70 -6.57
CA LEU A 288 13.32 -18.96 -5.86
C LEU A 288 13.56 -19.52 -4.45
N ASN A 289 14.51 -20.45 -4.30
CA ASN A 289 14.86 -20.98 -2.98
C ASN A 289 15.43 -19.91 -2.05
N PHE A 290 16.19 -18.93 -2.55
CA PHE A 290 16.62 -17.77 -1.77
C PHE A 290 15.40 -16.94 -1.32
N ALA A 291 14.50 -16.62 -2.25
CA ALA A 291 13.31 -15.80 -1.99
C ALA A 291 12.31 -16.43 -1.00
N VAL A 292 12.24 -17.77 -0.94
CA VAL A 292 11.37 -18.51 0.00
C VAL A 292 12.11 -19.12 1.20
N SER A 293 13.43 -18.91 1.31
CA SER A 293 14.20 -19.47 2.42
C SER A 293 13.81 -18.84 3.75
N ASN A 294 13.85 -19.61 4.84
CA ASN A 294 13.70 -19.09 6.21
C ASN A 294 14.80 -18.07 6.60
N GLU A 295 15.79 -17.79 5.76
CA GLU A 295 16.78 -16.74 5.99
C GLU A 295 16.37 -15.40 5.36
N ALA A 296 15.38 -15.44 4.45
CA ALA A 296 14.54 -14.30 4.09
C ALA A 296 13.45 -14.01 5.16
N ASP A 297 13.43 -14.74 6.29
CA ASP A 297 12.74 -14.34 7.54
C ASP A 297 13.38 -13.09 8.18
N VAL A 298 13.68 -12.06 7.39
CA VAL A 298 13.81 -10.70 7.92
C VAL A 298 12.40 -10.26 8.29
N THR A 299 11.96 -10.69 9.48
CA THR A 299 10.81 -10.17 10.24
C THR A 299 9.62 -9.77 9.37
N PHE A 300 8.86 -10.80 8.99
CA PHE A 300 7.50 -10.70 8.48
C PHE A 300 6.61 -9.92 9.46
N ASP A 301 6.39 -8.65 9.16
CA ASP A 301 5.29 -7.86 9.74
C ASP A 301 4.58 -7.06 8.64
N ASN A 302 4.26 -7.71 7.51
CA ASN A 302 3.41 -7.18 6.42
C ASN A 302 3.76 -5.74 5.94
N LEU A 303 5.00 -5.33 6.18
CA LEU A 303 5.60 -4.03 5.92
C LEU A 303 7.01 -4.31 5.44
N ILE A 304 7.25 -4.21 4.14
CA ILE A 304 8.62 -4.22 3.62
C ILE A 304 9.12 -2.77 3.66
N ASN A 305 9.72 -2.31 4.76
CA ASN A 305 10.45 -1.03 4.77
C ASN A 305 11.88 -1.26 4.25
N LEU A 306 12.13 -0.82 3.02
CA LEU A 306 13.33 -1.15 2.24
C LEU A 306 14.56 -0.31 2.60
N ASN A 307 14.42 0.64 3.54
CA ASN A 307 15.46 1.57 3.96
C ASN A 307 15.84 1.48 5.45
N GLN A 308 15.23 0.59 6.25
CA GLN A 308 15.54 0.51 7.68
C GLN A 308 16.16 -0.83 8.08
N THR A 309 17.20 -0.73 8.92
CA THR A 309 17.72 -1.87 9.66
C THR A 309 16.60 -2.42 10.56
N PRO A 310 16.37 -3.75 10.60
CA PRO A 310 15.30 -4.33 11.40
C PRO A 310 15.38 -3.87 12.86
N THR A 311 14.39 -3.09 13.31
CA THR A 311 14.21 -2.88 14.74
C THR A 311 13.41 -4.07 15.26
N VAL A 312 14.13 -5.05 15.79
CA VAL A 312 13.55 -6.12 16.60
C VAL A 312 12.85 -5.44 17.78
N GLY A 313 11.52 -5.42 17.75
CA GLY A 313 10.70 -5.15 18.93
C GLY A 313 11.09 -6.13 20.02
N ASN A 314 11.84 -5.65 21.00
CA ASN A 314 12.20 -6.43 22.18
C ASN A 314 11.03 -6.36 23.16
N ALA A 315 10.38 -7.51 23.33
CA ALA A 315 9.44 -7.92 24.39
C ALA A 315 7.99 -7.41 24.33
#